data_AF-A0A6B2CU34-F1
#
_entry.id   AF-A0A6B2CU34-F1
#
_cell.length_a   1.000
_cell.length_b   1.000
_cell.length_c   1.000
_cell.angle_alpha   90.00
_cell.angle_beta   90.00
_cell.angle_gamma   90.00
#
_symmetry.space_group_name_H-M   'P 1'
#
loop_
_entity.id
_entity.type
_entity.pdbx_description
1 polymer ?
#
loop_
_entity_poly.entity_id
_entity_poly.type
_entity_poly.pdbx_seq_one_letter_code
_entity_poly.pdbx_strand_id
1 'polypeptide(L)' 'MSRKKSDLSSLEGVGPKTLEKLQELGVVSVEHLAEFTVEELVEAGIEYDRAVKILQQALQRVGGAQPA' A
#
# COMPACT_ATOMS: atom_id res chain seq x y z
N MET A 1 -19.55 -7.82 -4.65
CA MET A 1 -18.32 -8.58 -4.89
C MET A 1 -17.12 -7.68 -4.60
N SER A 2 -16.51 -7.83 -3.42
CA SER A 2 -15.51 -6.92 -2.84
C SER A 2 -14.20 -6.89 -3.64
N ARG A 3 -14.07 -5.96 -4.59
CA ARG A 3 -12.87 -5.77 -5.44
C ARG A 3 -11.65 -5.20 -4.71
N LYS A 4 -11.82 -4.64 -3.51
CA LYS A 4 -10.84 -3.77 -2.84
C LYS A 4 -9.60 -4.50 -2.29
N LYS A 5 -9.71 -5.79 -1.94
CA LYS A 5 -8.56 -6.56 -1.45
C LYS A 5 -7.53 -6.89 -2.54
N SER A 6 -7.94 -6.92 -3.81
CA SER A 6 -7.08 -7.36 -4.92
C SER A 6 -6.02 -6.33 -5.31
N ASP A 7 -6.28 -5.03 -5.09
CA ASP A 7 -5.36 -3.98 -5.51
C ASP A 7 -4.09 -3.94 -4.66
N LEU A 8 -4.22 -4.15 -3.34
CA LEU A 8 -3.07 -4.19 -2.42
C LEU A 8 -2.21 -5.44 -2.59
N SER A 9 -2.83 -6.62 -2.74
CA SER A 9 -2.09 -7.87 -2.96
C SER A 9 -1.43 -7.95 -4.33
N SER A 10 -1.76 -7.05 -5.25
CA SER A 10 -1.13 -6.93 -6.57
C SER A 10 0.13 -6.06 -6.57
N LEU A 11 0.46 -5.42 -5.43
CA LEU A 11 1.69 -4.65 -5.28
C LEU A 11 2.88 -5.58 -5.07
N GLU A 12 3.98 -5.27 -5.73
CA GLU A 12 5.22 -6.03 -5.61
C GLU A 12 5.82 -5.80 -4.21
N GLY A 13 6.05 -6.89 -3.49
CA GLY A 13 6.47 -6.83 -2.09
C GLY A 13 5.32 -6.92 -1.08
N VAL A 14 4.05 -6.86 -1.50
CA VAL A 14 2.91 -7.15 -0.60
C VAL A 14 2.66 -8.66 -0.56
N GLY A 15 3.28 -9.32 0.42
CA GLY A 15 2.93 -10.68 0.81
C GLY A 15 1.73 -10.72 1.77
N PRO A 16 1.21 -11.92 2.11
CA PRO A 16 0.09 -12.08 3.04
C PRO A 16 0.34 -11.37 4.39
N LYS A 17 1.55 -11.47 4.95
CA LYS A 17 1.92 -10.77 6.19
C LYS A 17 1.90 -9.24 6.07
N THR A 18 2.31 -8.71 4.92
CA THR A 18 2.30 -7.26 4.68
C THR A 18 0.87 -6.77 4.47
N LEU A 19 0.06 -7.55 3.75
CA LEU A 19 -1.37 -7.27 3.55
C LEU A 19 -2.14 -7.26 4.88
N GLU A 20 -1.84 -8.18 5.80
CA GLU A 20 -2.42 -8.20 7.14
C GLU A 20 -2.10 -6.90 7.89
N LYS A 21 -0.82 -6.51 7.94
CA LYS A 21 -0.38 -5.25 8.56
C LYS A 21 -1.07 -4.01 7.97
N LEU A 22 -1.17 -3.96 6.63
CA LEU A 22 -1.89 -2.90 5.94
C LEU A 22 -3.38 -2.88 6.35
N GLN A 23 -4.04 -4.04 6.43
CA GLN A 23 -5.43 -4.12 6.91
C GLN A 23 -5.57 -3.71 8.39
N GLU A 24 -4.60 -4.06 9.23
CA GLU A 24 -4.56 -3.64 10.64
C GLU A 24 -4.40 -2.12 10.79
N LEU A 25 -3.62 -1.49 9.90
CA LEU A 25 -3.52 -0.02 9.80
C LEU A 25 -4.80 0.64 9.24
N GLY A 26 -5.79 -0.13 8.79
CA GLY A 26 -6.99 0.40 8.13
C GLY A 26 -6.78 0.75 6.66
N VAL A 27 -5.67 0.30 6.05
CA VAL A 27 -5.43 0.43 4.62
C VAL A 27 -6.28 -0.59 3.88
N VAL A 28 -7.29 -0.10 3.16
CA VAL A 28 -8.24 -0.93 2.41
C VAL A 28 -8.09 -0.83 0.89
N SER A 29 -7.29 0.14 0.42
CA SER A 29 -7.07 0.45 -1.01
C SER A 29 -5.70 1.08 -1.22
N VAL A 30 -5.22 1.07 -2.48
CA VAL A 30 -3.97 1.77 -2.89
C VAL A 30 -4.05 3.29 -2.72
N GLU A 31 -5.26 3.87 -2.79
CA GLU A 31 -5.52 5.28 -2.51
C GLU A 31 -5.23 5.61 -1.05
N HIS A 32 -5.83 4.84 -0.13
CA HIS A 32 -5.58 4.97 1.30
C HIS A 32 -4.11 4.75 1.62
N LEU A 33 -3.48 3.73 1.01
CA LEU A 33 -2.06 3.44 1.19
C LEU A 33 -1.14 4.60 0.79
N ALA A 34 -1.51 5.38 -0.23
CA ALA A 34 -0.75 6.53 -0.69
C ALA A 34 -0.81 7.72 0.29
N GLU A 35 -1.76 7.73 1.22
CA GLU A 35 -1.86 8.71 2.31
C GLU A 35 -0.93 8.38 3.48
N PHE A 36 -0.46 7.13 3.58
CA PHE A 36 0.50 6.69 4.60
C PHE A 36 1.94 7.06 4.22
N THR A 37 2.81 7.01 5.22
CA THR A 37 4.25 7.23 5.08
C THR A 37 5.05 5.93 5.23
N VAL A 38 6.30 5.95 4.76
CA VAL A 38 7.22 4.81 4.91
C VAL A 38 7.45 4.49 6.38
N GLU A 39 7.52 5.52 7.23
CA GLU A 39 7.71 5.39 8.68
C GLU A 39 6.57 4.61 9.32
N GLU A 40 5.30 4.96 9.03
CA GLU A 40 4.13 4.25 9.57
C GLU A 40 4.09 2.77 9.14
N LEU A 41 4.48 2.48 7.90
CA LEU A 41 4.61 1.10 7.42
C LEU A 41 5.72 0.35 8.18
N VAL A 42 6.85 1.02 8.45
CA VAL A 42 7.96 0.47 9.22
C VAL A 42 7.57 0.22 10.67
N GLU A 43 6.81 1.13 11.29
CA GLU A 43 6.26 0.97 12.63
C GLU A 43 5.26 -0.20 12.70
N ALA A 44 4.49 -0.45 11.64
CA ALA A 44 3.68 -1.66 11.50
C ALA A 44 4.53 -2.94 11.26
N GLY A 45 5.85 -2.82 11.19
CA GLY A 45 6.80 -3.92 11.02
C GLY A 45 7.01 -4.32 9.57
N ILE A 46 6.72 -3.46 8.59
CA ILE A 46 7.07 -3.68 7.19
C ILE A 46 8.51 -3.19 7.00
N GLU A 47 9.35 -3.98 6.34
CA GLU A 47 10.74 -3.57 6.07
C GLU A 47 10.79 -2.26 5.28
N TYR A 48 11.74 -1.37 5.60
CA TYR A 48 11.87 -0.05 4.97
C TYR A 48 11.92 -0.13 3.43
N ASP A 49 12.78 -0.98 2.87
CA ASP A 49 12.89 -1.15 1.40
C ASP A 49 11.56 -1.56 0.76
N ARG A 50 10.81 -2.41 1.46
CA ARG A 50 9.51 -2.91 1.00
C ARG A 50 8.44 -1.83 1.14
N ALA A 51 8.42 -1.10 2.26
CA ALA A 51 7.54 0.03 2.49
C ALA A 51 7.72 1.07 1.38
N VAL A 52 8.96 1.47 1.06
CA VAL A 52 9.26 2.39 -0.05
C VAL A 52 8.68 1.89 -1.38
N LYS A 53 8.93 0.63 -1.76
CA LYS A 53 8.42 0.06 -3.02
C LYS A 53 6.89 0.08 -3.09
N ILE A 54 6.24 -0.37 -2.03
CA ILE A 54 4.78 -0.43 -1.91
C ILE A 54 4.18 0.97 -2.07
N LEU A 55 4.72 1.95 -1.35
CA LEU A 55 4.25 3.33 -1.36
C LEU A 55 4.48 3.99 -2.71
N GLN A 56 5.63 3.78 -3.34
CA GLN A 56 5.87 4.27 -4.71
C GLN A 56 4.88 3.68 -5.72
N GLN A 57 4.60 2.38 -5.64
CA GLN A 57 3.63 1.74 -6.52
C GLN A 57 2.19 2.18 -6.25
N ALA A 58 1.84 2.48 -5.01
CA ALA A 58 0.56 3.06 -4.63
C ALA A 58 0.43 4.48 -5.19
N LEU A 59 1.43 5.33 -4.94
CA LEU A 59 1.49 6.70 -5.46
C LEU A 59 1.45 6.75 -6.99
N GLN A 60 2.11 5.82 -7.70
CA GLN A 60 2.01 5.75 -9.17
C GLN A 60 0.61 5.37 -9.64
N ARG A 61 -0.11 4.51 -8.91
CA ARG A 61 -1.49 4.14 -9.25
C ARG A 61 -2.48 5.27 -8.97
N VAL A 62 -2.24 6.05 -7.91
CA VAL A 62 -3.08 7.20 -7.52
C VAL A 62 -2.77 8.43 -8.36
N GLY A 63 -1.50 8.77 -8.49
CA GLY A 63 -0.98 9.91 -9.25
C GLY A 63 -0.94 9.69 -10.77
N GLY A 64 -1.17 8.47 -11.25
CA GLY A 64 -1.37 8.19 -12.69
C GLY A 64 -2.66 8.82 -13.24
N ALA A 65 -3.56 9.31 -12.38
CA ALA A 65 -4.63 10.22 -12.75
C ALA A 65 -4.19 11.67 -12.52
N GLN A 66 -3.14 12.12 -13.20
CA GLN A 66 -2.84 13.55 -13.26
C GLN A 66 -3.71 14.19 -14.35
N PRO A 67 -4.63 15.11 -13.99
CA PRO A 67 -5.52 15.79 -14.92
C PRO A 67 -4.71 16.72 -15.84
N ALA A 68 -5.10 16.76 -17.12
CA ALA A 68 -4.75 17.86 -18.03
C ALA A 68 -5.69 19.05 -17.80
#